data_AF-E1Z5U4-F1
#
_entry.id   AF-E1Z5U4-F1
#
_cell.length_a   1.000
_cell.length_b   1.000
_cell.length_c   1.000
_cell.angle_alpha   90.00
_cell.angle_beta   90.00
_cell.angle_gamma   90.00
#
_symmetry.space_group_name_H-M   'P 1'
#
loop_
_entity.id
_entity.type
_entity.pdbx_description
1 polymer ?
#
loop_
_entity_poly.entity_id
_entity_poly.type
_entity_poly.pdbx_seq_one_letter_code
_entity_poly.pdbx_strand_id
1 'polypeptide(L)'
;MAPFALFLMALAFFHTSEFCLAALYNRRDLGWRSWLFSRPYCVAMLAACVEHAAELRWAPFLKLPAVSRLGLAAVVAGECVRKAAMAAFAAAAWRFFSSRIAYEDELLASFFGAPYERYRSTVPSGIPCVP
;
A
#
# COMPACT_ATOMS: atom_id res chain seq x y z
N MET A 1 28.64 -5.48 5.80
CA MET A 1 27.59 -6.40 5.30
C MET A 1 26.20 -6.08 5.88
N ALA A 2 26.06 -5.82 7.19
CA ALA A 2 24.74 -5.53 7.79
C ALA A 2 23.93 -4.38 7.13
N PRO A 3 24.50 -3.21 6.75
CA PRO A 3 23.71 -2.12 6.16
C PRO A 3 23.15 -2.45 4.77
N PHE A 4 23.93 -3.13 3.93
CA PHE A 4 23.50 -3.54 2.60
C PHE A 4 22.41 -4.62 2.66
N ALA A 5 22.54 -5.57 3.60
CA ALA A 5 21.49 -6.55 3.85
C ALA A 5 20.19 -5.87 4.31
N LEU A 6 20.26 -4.93 5.26
CA LEU A 6 19.10 -4.15 5.71
C LEU A 6 18.45 -3.36 4.58
N PHE A 7 19.24 -2.79 3.67
CA PHE A 7 18.74 -2.12 2.47
C PHE A 7 17.96 -3.08 1.56
N LEU A 8 18.52 -4.24 1.22
CA LEU A 8 17.84 -5.25 0.39
C LEU A 8 16.57 -5.80 1.07
N MET A 9 16.63 -6.03 2.39
CA MET A 9 15.47 -6.46 3.17
C MET A 9 14.36 -5.40 3.17
N ALA A 10 14.72 -4.12 3.34
CA ALA A 10 13.77 -3.03 3.28
C ALA A 10 13.11 -2.91 1.89
N LEU A 11 13.90 -3.08 0.82
CA LEU A 11 13.39 -3.09 -0.54
C LEU A 11 12.42 -4.26 -0.79
N ALA A 12 12.81 -5.46 -0.39
CA ALA A 12 11.97 -6.65 -0.51
C ALA A 12 10.66 -6.49 0.28
N PHE A 13 10.74 -5.98 1.51
CA PHE A 13 9.56 -5.70 2.33
C PHE A 13 8.64 -4.65 1.69
N PHE A 14 9.21 -3.55 1.20
CA PHE A 14 8.47 -2.50 0.49
C PHE A 14 7.65 -3.08 -0.66
N HIS A 15 8.30 -3.81 -1.58
CA HIS A 15 7.64 -4.30 -2.79
C HIS A 15 6.64 -5.41 -2.48
N THR A 16 6.99 -6.33 -1.57
CA THR A 16 6.10 -7.43 -1.19
C THR A 16 4.87 -6.90 -0.46
N SER A 17 5.04 -5.96 0.48
CA SER A 17 3.91 -5.39 1.23
C SER A 17 2.94 -4.63 0.32
N GLU A 18 3.44 -3.87 -0.66
CA GLU A 18 2.61 -3.17 -1.63
C GLU A 18 1.90 -4.12 -2.58
N PHE A 19 2.60 -5.13 -3.07
CA PHE A 19 2.00 -6.15 -3.91
C PHE A 19 0.89 -6.90 -3.16
N CYS A 20 1.13 -7.27 -1.90
CA CYS A 20 0.12 -7.90 -1.05
C CYS A 20 -1.10 -7.00 -0.84
N LEU A 21 -0.91 -5.70 -0.59
CA LEU A 21 -2.04 -4.77 -0.43
C LEU A 21 -2.80 -4.58 -1.74
N ALA A 22 -2.11 -4.45 -2.87
CA ALA A 22 -2.75 -4.44 -4.18
C ALA A 22 -3.52 -5.75 -4.42
N ALA A 23 -3.00 -6.89 -3.96
CA ALA A 23 -3.67 -8.19 -4.06
C ALA A 23 -4.83 -8.37 -3.08
N LEU A 24 -4.93 -7.56 -2.03
CA LEU A 24 -6.08 -7.57 -1.13
C LEU A 24 -7.20 -6.67 -1.67
N TYR A 25 -6.86 -5.47 -2.16
CA TYR A 25 -7.85 -4.46 -2.51
C TYR A 25 -8.17 -4.36 -4.01
N ASN A 26 -7.23 -4.67 -4.90
CA ASN A 26 -7.35 -4.48 -6.36
C ASN A 26 -7.07 -5.78 -7.15
N ARG A 27 -7.65 -6.91 -6.71
CA ARG A 27 -7.39 -8.25 -7.28
C ARG A 27 -7.58 -8.36 -8.78
N ARG A 28 -8.59 -7.66 -9.33
CA ARG A 28 -8.95 -7.75 -10.75
C ARG A 28 -7.92 -7.08 -11.66
N ASP A 29 -7.15 -6.13 -11.13
CA ASP A 29 -6.15 -5.34 -11.86
C ASP A 29 -4.70 -5.74 -11.48
N LEU A 30 -4.52 -6.90 -10.85
CA LEU A 30 -3.21 -7.42 -10.49
C LEU A 30 -2.37 -7.70 -11.74
N GLY A 31 -1.15 -7.20 -11.75
CA GLY A 31 -0.19 -7.48 -12.81
C GLY A 31 1.24 -7.10 -12.45
N TRP A 32 2.14 -7.18 -13.43
CA TRP A 32 3.56 -6.83 -13.25
C TRP A 32 3.76 -5.41 -12.71
N ARG A 33 2.88 -4.47 -13.07
CA ARG A 33 2.94 -3.07 -12.62
C ARG A 33 2.67 -2.90 -11.12
N SER A 34 1.96 -3.84 -10.48
CA SER A 34 1.70 -3.82 -9.04
C SER A 34 2.96 -4.03 -8.21
N TRP A 35 4.04 -4.54 -8.81
CA TRP A 35 5.36 -4.59 -8.18
C TRP A 35 6.06 -3.24 -8.13
N LEU A 36 5.53 -2.19 -8.79
CA LEU A 36 6.13 -0.86 -8.84
C LEU A 36 7.55 -0.81 -9.45
N PHE A 37 7.90 -1.81 -10.27
CA PHE A 37 9.15 -1.81 -11.03
C PHE A 37 9.00 -1.05 -12.34
N SER A 38 9.79 0.00 -12.51
CA SER A 38 9.97 0.70 -13.78
C SER A 38 11.39 0.52 -14.31
N ARG A 39 11.58 0.64 -15.63
CA ARG A 39 12.92 0.60 -16.24
C ARG A 39 13.91 1.59 -15.60
N PRO A 40 13.58 2.91 -15.45
CA PRO A 40 14.51 3.85 -14.82
C PRO A 40 14.79 3.51 -13.36
N TYR A 41 13.79 3.02 -12.63
CA TYR A 41 13.97 2.53 -11.25
C TYR A 41 14.99 1.38 -11.19
N CYS A 42 14.86 0.37 -12.05
CA CYS A 42 15.78 -0.77 -12.05
C CYS A 42 17.21 -0.35 -12.37
N VAL A 43 17.40 0.58 -13.32
CA VAL A 43 18.72 1.12 -13.66
C VAL A 43 19.32 1.88 -12.47
N ALA A 44 18.54 2.75 -11.81
CA ALA A 44 19.00 3.50 -10.64
C ALA A 44 19.37 2.57 -9.47
N MET A 45 18.58 1.51 -9.25
CA MET A 45 18.83 0.53 -8.20
C MET A 45 20.10 -0.29 -8.46
N LEU A 46 20.31 -0.72 -9.71
CA LEU A 46 21.54 -1.40 -10.13
C LEU A 46 22.76 -0.47 -10.00
N ALA A 47 22.64 0.79 -10.42
CA ALA A 47 23.70 1.78 -10.28
C ALA A 47 24.09 1.98 -8.81
N ALA A 48 23.12 2.11 -7.91
CA ALA A 48 23.37 2.24 -6.46
C ALA A 48 24.08 1.01 -5.87
N CYS A 49 23.72 -0.21 -6.31
CA CYS A 49 24.40 -1.44 -5.90
C CYS A 49 25.86 -1.49 -6.39
N VAL A 50 26.10 -1.06 -7.63
CA VAL A 50 27.46 -0.99 -8.21
C VAL A 50 28.29 0.08 -7.49
N GLU A 51 27.72 1.26 -7.23
CA GLU A 51 28.35 2.33 -6.45
C GLU A 51 28.76 1.82 -5.06
N HIS A 52 27.84 1.16 -4.35
CA HIS A 52 28.13 0.58 -3.04
C HIS A 52 29.29 -0.43 -3.09
N ALA A 53 29.30 -1.32 -4.09
CA ALA A 53 30.37 -2.30 -4.27
C ALA A 53 31.73 -1.64 -4.61
N ALA A 54 31.72 -0.61 -5.45
CA ALA A 54 32.88 0.19 -5.81
C ALA A 54 33.47 0.93 -4.60
N GLU A 55 32.64 1.59 -3.80
CA GLU A 55 33.08 2.32 -2.60
C GLU A 55 33.69 1.39 -1.56
N LEU A 56 33.19 0.17 -1.42
CA LEU A 56 33.82 -0.84 -0.54
C LEU A 56 35.25 -1.16 -0.97
N ARG A 57 35.57 -1.06 -2.26
CA ARG A 57 36.90 -1.37 -2.79
C ARG A 57 37.86 -0.18 -2.74
N TRP A 58 37.36 1.03 -2.98
CA TRP A 58 38.19 2.22 -3.21
C TRP A 58 38.08 3.30 -2.13
N ALA A 59 36.95 3.42 -1.44
CA ALA A 59 36.69 4.48 -0.47
C ALA A 59 35.85 4.03 0.73
N PRO A 60 36.29 3.02 1.50
CA PRO A 60 35.50 2.45 2.59
C PRO A 60 35.23 3.45 3.73
N PHE A 61 36.07 4.48 3.87
CA PHE A 61 35.93 5.53 4.87
C PHE A 61 34.64 6.38 4.71
N LEU A 62 34.03 6.39 3.52
CA LEU A 62 32.77 7.09 3.26
C LEU A 62 31.57 6.40 3.92
N LYS A 63 31.68 5.12 4.28
CA LYS A 63 30.56 4.32 4.82
C LYS A 63 30.35 4.54 6.32
N LEU A 64 29.90 5.74 6.67
CA LEU A 64 29.57 6.12 8.04
C LEU A 64 28.29 5.41 8.55
N PRO A 65 28.35 4.62 9.63
CA PRO A 65 27.17 3.90 10.15
C PRO A 65 26.02 4.81 10.61
N ALA A 66 26.33 6.04 11.04
CA ALA A 66 25.32 7.03 11.41
C ALA A 66 24.40 7.36 10.23
N VAL A 67 24.95 7.56 9.04
CA VAL A 67 24.18 7.85 7.82
C VAL A 67 23.26 6.67 7.48
N SER A 68 23.76 5.43 7.58
CA SER A 68 22.93 4.23 7.35
C SER A 68 21.79 4.09 8.36
N ARG A 69 22.03 4.42 9.64
CA ARG A 69 20.98 4.41 10.68
C ARG A 69 19.91 5.48 10.45
N LEU A 70 20.32 6.68 10.05
CA LEU A 70 19.38 7.76 9.68
C LEU A 70 18.55 7.36 8.45
N GLY A 71 19.17 6.78 7.43
CA GLY A 71 18.47 6.26 6.25
C GLY A 71 17.46 5.17 6.60
N LEU A 72 17.84 4.20 7.45
CA LEU A 72 16.93 3.17 7.93
C LEU A 72 15.74 3.75 8.70
N ALA A 73 15.99 4.72 9.59
CA ALA A 73 14.93 5.39 10.33
C ALA A 73 13.95 6.11 9.39
N ALA A 74 14.46 6.79 8.36
CA ALA A 74 13.65 7.45 7.34
C ALA A 74 12.81 6.45 6.53
N VAL A 75 13.38 5.29 6.15
CA VAL A 75 12.66 4.23 5.44
C VAL A 75 11.52 3.66 6.30
N VAL A 76 11.79 3.35 7.57
CA VAL A 76 10.76 2.84 8.48
C VAL A 76 9.65 3.87 8.69
N ALA A 77 9.99 5.14 8.90
CA ALA A 77 9.01 6.20 9.03
C ALA A 77 8.15 6.35 7.77
N GLY A 78 8.78 6.34 6.59
CA GLY A 78 8.08 6.39 5.30
C GLY A 78 7.12 5.22 5.09
N GLU A 79 7.55 3.99 5.44
CA GLU A 79 6.67 2.82 5.38
C GLU A 79 5.46 2.95 6.30
N CYS A 80 5.66 3.39 7.54
CA CYS A 80 4.57 3.61 8.48
C CYS A 80 3.57 4.65 7.96
N VAL A 81 4.05 5.80 7.50
CA VAL A 81 3.20 6.87 6.94
C VAL A 81 2.38 6.35 5.76
N ARG A 82 3.01 5.58 4.86
CA ARG A 82 2.36 5.06 3.67
C ARG A 82 1.25 4.07 3.99
N LYS A 83 1.52 3.09 4.86
CA LYS A 83 0.52 2.08 5.27
C LYS A 83 -0.61 2.71 6.10
N ALA A 84 -0.29 3.69 6.95
CA ALA A 84 -1.29 4.46 7.68
C ALA A 84 -2.21 5.24 6.73
N ALA A 85 -1.67 5.87 5.69
CA ALA A 85 -2.46 6.60 4.70
C ALA A 85 -3.43 5.68 3.94
N MET A 86 -2.99 4.47 3.55
CA MET A 86 -3.86 3.47 2.92
C MET A 86 -4.99 3.03 3.84
N ALA A 87 -4.68 2.74 5.11
CA ALA A 87 -5.70 2.35 6.10
C ALA A 87 -6.70 3.50 6.38
N ALA A 88 -6.21 4.73 6.49
CA ALA A 88 -7.03 5.91 6.67
C ALA A 88 -7.98 6.13 5.49
N PHE A 89 -7.48 5.97 4.26
CA PHE A 89 -8.31 6.04 3.07
C PHE A 89 -9.40 4.95 3.06
N ALA A 90 -9.05 3.70 3.37
CA ALA A 90 -10.01 2.61 3.45
C ALA A 90 -11.11 2.89 4.50
N ALA A 91 -10.73 3.39 5.68
CA ALA A 91 -11.68 3.76 6.73
C ALA A 91 -12.59 4.94 6.33
N ALA A 92 -12.03 5.96 5.69
CA ALA A 92 -12.79 7.11 5.20
C ALA A 92 -13.78 6.70 4.10
N ALA A 93 -13.35 5.88 3.14
CA ALA A 93 -14.20 5.34 2.09
C ALA A 93 -15.34 4.50 2.68
N TRP A 94 -15.03 3.60 3.63
CA TRP A 94 -16.03 2.80 4.32
C TRP A 94 -17.07 3.67 5.03
N ARG A 95 -16.64 4.68 5.79
CA ARG A 95 -17.54 5.59 6.51
C ARG A 95 -18.44 6.37 5.55
N PHE A 96 -17.88 6.85 4.44
CA PHE A 96 -18.62 7.54 3.39
C PHE A 96 -19.71 6.64 2.81
N PHE A 97 -19.36 5.44 2.33
CA PHE A 97 -20.34 4.53 1.72
C PHE A 97 -21.37 4.02 2.72
N SER A 98 -20.99 3.74 3.96
CA SER A 98 -21.94 3.35 5.02
C SER A 98 -23.01 4.42 5.25
N SER A 99 -22.61 5.68 5.38
CA SER A 99 -23.56 6.79 5.56
C SER A 99 -24.43 7.03 4.32
N ARG A 100 -23.84 6.89 3.14
CA ARG A 100 -24.52 7.15 1.87
C ARG A 100 -25.54 6.07 1.54
N ILE A 101 -25.20 4.79 1.73
CA ILE A 101 -26.10 3.66 1.47
C ILE A 101 -27.30 3.73 2.41
N ALA A 102 -27.11 4.03 3.70
CA ALA A 102 -28.22 4.17 4.64
C ALA A 102 -29.24 5.24 4.19
N TYR A 103 -28.75 6.39 3.72
CA TYR A 103 -29.61 7.45 3.19
C TYR A 103 -30.29 7.07 1.86
N GLU A 104 -29.54 6.46 0.93
CA GLU A 104 -30.10 6.02 -0.35
C GLU A 104 -31.15 4.91 -0.15
N ASP A 105 -30.97 4.00 0.81
CA ASP A 105 -31.93 2.95 1.15
C ASP A 105 -33.26 3.53 1.65
N GLU A 106 -33.24 4.53 2.53
CA GLU A 106 -34.45 5.21 3.03
C GLU A 106 -35.20 5.89 1.88
N LEU A 107 -34.47 6.55 0.98
CA LEU A 107 -35.03 7.20 -0.19
C LEU A 107 -35.64 6.16 -1.16
N LEU A 108 -34.96 5.05 -1.41
CA LEU A 108 -35.45 3.97 -2.27
C LEU A 108 -36.69 3.29 -1.67
N ALA A 109 -36.73 3.09 -0.35
CA ALA A 109 -37.93 2.61 0.34
C ALA A 109 -39.11 3.58 0.16
N SER A 110 -38.87 4.90 0.18
CA SER A 110 -39.91 5.90 -0.05
C SER A 110 -40.44 5.91 -1.49
N PHE A 111 -39.60 5.66 -2.50
CA PHE A 111 -40.00 5.67 -3.91
C PHE A 111 -40.65 4.36 -4.36
N PHE A 112 -40.12 3.22 -3.90
CA PHE A 112 -40.51 1.90 -4.41
C PHE A 112 -41.32 1.06 -3.41
N GLY A 113 -41.31 1.41 -2.12
CA GLY A 113 -42.10 0.75 -1.08
C GLY A 113 -41.73 -0.72 -0.85
N ALA A 114 -42.75 -1.56 -0.65
CA ALA A 114 -42.61 -2.98 -0.30
C ALA A 114 -41.75 -3.82 -1.26
N PRO A 115 -41.77 -3.62 -2.59
CA PRO A 115 -40.82 -4.25 -3.51
C PRO A 115 -39.35 -4.07 -3.11
N TYR A 116 -38.96 -2.85 -2.71
CA TYR A 116 -37.56 -2.57 -2.36
C TYR A 116 -37.19 -3.12 -0.99
N GLU A 117 -38.09 -3.03 0.00
CA GLU A 117 -37.88 -3.66 1.31
C GLU A 117 -37.65 -5.17 1.19
N ARG A 118 -38.42 -5.84 0.32
CA ARG A 118 -38.20 -7.26 0.04
C ARG A 118 -36.84 -7.51 -0.61
N TYR A 119 -36.44 -6.69 -1.57
CA TYR A 119 -35.12 -6.79 -2.21
C TYR A 119 -34.00 -6.65 -1.18
N ARG A 120 -34.02 -5.58 -0.36
CA ARG A 120 -33.03 -5.30 0.69
C ARG A 120 -32.88 -6.44 1.69
N SER A 121 -33.97 -7.10 2.07
CA SER A 121 -33.92 -8.23 3.00
C SER A 121 -33.20 -9.48 2.45
N THR A 122 -32.99 -9.56 1.14
CA THR A 122 -32.42 -10.73 0.46
C THR A 122 -31.06 -10.47 -0.19
N VAL A 123 -30.73 -9.22 -0.50
CA VAL A 123 -29.50 -8.84 -1.20
C VAL A 123 -28.66 -7.92 -0.31
N PRO A 124 -27.46 -8.35 0.13
CA PRO A 124 -26.58 -7.53 0.95
C PRO A 124 -25.96 -6.39 0.13
N SER A 125 -25.58 -5.30 0.80
CA SER A 125 -24.89 -4.15 0.19
C SER A 125 -23.55 -4.50 -0.49
N GLY A 126 -22.93 -5.62 -0.10
CA GLY A 126 -21.61 -6.05 -0.58
C GLY A 126 -20.44 -5.33 0.09
N ILE A 127 -20.69 -4.34 0.95
CA ILE A 127 -19.67 -3.68 1.77
C ILE A 127 -19.69 -4.31 3.17
N PRO A 128 -18.53 -4.78 3.69
CA PRO A 128 -18.48 -5.39 5.01
C PRO A 128 -19.05 -4.45 6.08
N CYS A 129 -19.88 -4.97 6.98
CA CYS A 129 -20.49 -4.21 8.08
C CYS A 129 -21.40 -3.03 7.64
N VAL A 130 -21.90 -3.02 6.40
CA VAL A 130 -22.98 -2.13 5.96
C VAL A 130 -24.21 -2.98 5.67
N PRO A 131 -25.37 -2.68 6.30
CA PRO A 131 -26.60 -3.45 6.12
C PRO A 131 -27.07 -3.45 4.65
#